data_AF-A0A2G2AM71-F1
#
_entry.id   AF-A0A2G2AM71-F1
#
_cell.length_a   1.000
_cell.length_b   1.000
_cell.length_c   1.000
_cell.angle_alpha   90.00
_cell.angle_beta   90.00
_cell.angle_gamma   90.00
#
_symmetry.space_group_name_H-M   'P 1'
#
loop_
_entity.id
_entity.type
_entity.pdbx_description
1 polymer ?
#
loop_
_entity_poly.entity_id
_entity_poly.type
_entity_poly.pdbx_seq_one_letter_code
_entity_poly.pdbx_strand_id
1 'polypeptide(L)'
;ATSEVEININSLKQNSNSMVEISNTFNEETAKVLNILDAFNEGIGEVVTNSNIIRSKTQEVTNELHVNVGKIDHIALNIQVYKALLTSKSVDILDENSCRFKKWYGEATSTFLKGNSRLSEINKEHTNVHKGLRKSIKLHQDTKYAESLAKIREVEVSSQNAFDSLFEAVKGSED
;
A
#
# COMPACT_ATOMS: atom_id res chain seq x y z
N ALA A 1 -14.16 -9.48 -85.63
CA ALA A 1 -13.17 -8.53 -85.10
C ALA A 1 -13.82 -7.45 -84.23
N THR A 2 -14.73 -6.62 -84.74
CA THR A 2 -15.30 -5.47 -83.99
C THR A 2 -16.15 -5.84 -82.78
N SER A 3 -17.00 -6.87 -82.89
CA SER A 3 -17.84 -7.36 -81.77
C SER A 3 -17.01 -7.94 -80.62
N GLU A 4 -15.87 -8.55 -80.93
CA GLU A 4 -14.95 -9.13 -79.95
C GLU A 4 -14.19 -8.04 -79.18
N VAL A 5 -13.82 -6.94 -79.86
CA VAL A 5 -13.26 -5.74 -79.23
C VAL A 5 -14.30 -5.06 -78.32
N GLU A 6 -15.55 -4.99 -78.75
CA GLU A 6 -16.65 -4.37 -77.98
C GLU A 6 -16.98 -5.19 -76.71
N ILE A 7 -16.97 -6.52 -76.79
CA ILE A 7 -17.09 -7.41 -75.63
C ILE A 7 -15.92 -7.20 -74.66
N ASN A 8 -14.69 -7.08 -75.17
CA ASN A 8 -13.51 -6.80 -74.34
C ASN A 8 -13.59 -5.43 -73.66
N ILE A 9 -14.05 -4.39 -74.36
CA ILE A 9 -14.24 -3.05 -73.79
C ILE A 9 -15.31 -3.07 -72.70
N ASN A 10 -16.44 -3.75 -72.91
CA ASN A 10 -17.48 -3.87 -71.89
C ASN A 10 -17.02 -4.67 -70.68
N SER A 11 -16.25 -5.75 -70.89
CA SER A 11 -15.65 -6.54 -69.81
C SER A 11 -14.64 -5.71 -69.00
N LEU A 12 -13.80 -4.92 -69.66
CA LEU A 12 -12.89 -3.97 -69.01
C LEU A 12 -13.64 -2.92 -68.21
N LYS A 13 -14.73 -2.37 -68.76
CA LYS A 13 -15.58 -1.39 -68.07
C LYS A 13 -16.23 -1.99 -66.83
N GLN A 14 -16.74 -3.22 -66.91
CA GLN A 14 -17.31 -3.93 -65.76
C GLN A 14 -16.25 -4.19 -64.69
N ASN A 15 -15.08 -4.68 -65.08
CA ASN A 15 -13.95 -4.90 -64.16
C ASN A 15 -13.50 -3.61 -63.48
N SER A 16 -13.45 -2.49 -64.22
CA SER A 16 -13.12 -1.18 -63.68
C SER A 16 -14.17 -0.71 -62.66
N ASN A 17 -15.46 -0.91 -62.93
CA ASN A 17 -16.52 -0.57 -61.99
C ASN A 17 -16.45 -1.41 -60.72
N SER A 18 -16.22 -2.72 -60.84
CA SER A 18 -16.00 -3.60 -59.69
C SER A 18 -14.77 -3.19 -58.89
N MET A 19 -13.69 -2.76 -59.55
CA MET A 19 -12.49 -2.27 -58.87
C MET A 19 -12.75 -0.98 -58.08
N VAL A 20 -13.59 -0.07 -58.60
CA VAL A 20 -14.03 1.13 -57.86
C VAL A 20 -14.85 0.75 -56.62
N GLU A 21 -15.77 -0.21 -56.77
CA GLU A 21 -16.62 -0.68 -55.69
C GLU A 21 -15.79 -1.35 -54.57
N ILE A 22 -14.85 -2.23 -54.94
CA ILE A 22 -13.89 -2.84 -54.02
C ILE A 22 -13.03 -1.77 -53.32
N SER A 23 -12.58 -0.75 -54.05
CA SER A 23 -11.77 0.31 -53.46
C SER A 23 -12.55 1.14 -52.45
N ASN A 24 -13.85 1.37 -52.68
CA ASN A 24 -14.72 2.05 -51.72
C ASN A 24 -14.90 1.21 -50.46
N THR A 25 -15.22 -0.08 -50.60
CA THR A 25 -15.32 -1.00 -49.46
C THR A 25 -13.98 -1.06 -48.69
N PHE A 26 -12.85 -1.12 -49.39
CA PHE A 26 -11.54 -1.14 -48.76
C PHE A 26 -11.27 0.12 -47.92
N ASN A 27 -11.64 1.31 -48.44
CA ASN A 27 -11.51 2.56 -47.71
C ASN A 27 -12.41 2.58 -46.45
N GLU A 28 -13.64 2.08 -46.57
CA GLU A 28 -14.58 1.98 -45.43
C GLU A 28 -14.05 1.03 -44.35
N GLU A 29 -13.57 -0.15 -44.71
CA GLU A 29 -12.99 -1.10 -43.75
C GLU A 29 -11.70 -0.56 -43.12
N THR A 30 -10.86 0.13 -43.88
CA THR A 30 -9.66 0.79 -43.34
C THR A 30 -10.03 1.86 -42.31
N ALA A 31 -11.05 2.67 -42.58
CA ALA A 31 -11.55 3.66 -41.62
C ALA A 31 -12.08 3.00 -40.33
N LYS A 32 -12.80 1.87 -40.44
CA LYS A 32 -13.25 1.10 -39.27
C LYS A 32 -12.06 0.58 -38.45
N VAL A 33 -11.02 0.06 -39.10
CA VAL A 33 -9.81 -0.41 -38.42
C VAL A 33 -9.10 0.72 -37.67
N LEU A 34 -8.99 1.91 -38.27
CA LEU A 34 -8.41 3.08 -37.60
C LEU A 34 -9.21 3.45 -36.34
N ASN A 35 -10.54 3.49 -36.42
CA ASN A 35 -11.38 3.75 -35.26
C ASN A 35 -11.20 2.70 -34.14
N ILE A 36 -11.04 1.43 -34.51
CA ILE A 36 -10.76 0.35 -33.54
C ILE A 36 -9.40 0.55 -32.86
N LEU A 37 -8.38 0.96 -33.62
CA LEU A 37 -7.04 1.24 -33.08
C LEU A 37 -7.05 2.44 -32.12
N ASP A 38 -7.81 3.49 -32.45
CA ASP A 38 -7.97 4.66 -31.58
C ASP A 38 -8.64 4.25 -30.25
N ALA A 39 -9.76 3.52 -30.32
CA ALA A 39 -10.44 3.02 -29.12
C ALA A 39 -9.56 2.05 -28.30
N PHE A 40 -8.76 1.22 -28.98
CA PHE A 40 -7.80 0.34 -28.31
C PHE A 40 -6.72 1.14 -27.56
N ASN A 41 -6.18 2.19 -28.18
CA ASN A 41 -5.16 3.03 -27.58
C ASN A 41 -5.71 3.79 -26.35
N GLU A 42 -6.94 4.32 -26.46
CA GLU A 42 -7.67 4.91 -25.32
C GLU A 42 -7.84 3.90 -24.18
N GLY A 43 -8.31 2.69 -24.49
CA GLY A 43 -8.49 1.63 -23.51
C GLY A 43 -7.18 1.23 -22.80
N ILE A 44 -6.06 1.17 -23.52
CA ILE A 44 -4.73 0.95 -22.91
C ILE A 44 -4.35 2.10 -21.99
N GLY A 45 -4.62 3.36 -22.38
CA GLY A 45 -4.41 4.53 -21.54
C GLY A 45 -5.19 4.47 -20.22
N GLU A 46 -6.45 4.04 -20.28
CA GLU A 46 -7.27 3.82 -19.09
C GLU A 46 -6.72 2.70 -18.19
N VAL A 47 -6.32 1.56 -18.78
CA VAL A 47 -5.72 0.45 -18.04
C VAL A 47 -4.45 0.88 -17.31
N VAL A 48 -3.58 1.64 -17.97
CA VAL A 48 -2.35 2.17 -17.36
C VAL A 48 -2.69 3.12 -16.21
N THR A 49 -3.65 4.02 -16.41
CA THR A 49 -4.09 4.98 -15.38
C THR A 49 -4.65 4.26 -14.16
N ASN A 50 -5.58 3.33 -14.38
CA ASN A 50 -6.19 2.53 -13.32
C ASN A 50 -5.16 1.67 -12.58
N SER A 51 -4.18 1.09 -13.29
CA SER A 51 -3.11 0.31 -12.68
C SER A 51 -2.24 1.16 -11.74
N ASN A 52 -1.94 2.40 -12.12
CA ASN A 52 -1.21 3.32 -11.25
C ASN A 52 -2.01 3.72 -10.00
N ILE A 53 -3.32 3.96 -10.15
CA ILE A 53 -4.22 4.23 -9.03
C ILE A 53 -4.27 3.04 -8.06
N ILE A 54 -4.46 1.82 -8.59
CA ILE A 54 -4.48 0.59 -7.78
C ILE A 54 -3.16 0.43 -7.03
N ARG A 55 -2.03 0.67 -7.70
CA ARG A 55 -0.71 0.61 -7.06
C ARG A 55 -0.60 1.58 -5.88
N SER A 56 -1.01 2.84 -6.06
CA SER A 56 -0.99 3.85 -4.99
C SER A 56 -1.82 3.40 -3.79
N LYS A 57 -3.10 3.08 -4.02
CA LYS A 57 -4.02 2.64 -2.96
C LYS A 57 -3.55 1.37 -2.25
N THR A 58 -2.95 0.45 -2.98
CA THR A 58 -2.39 -0.77 -2.38
C THR A 58 -1.21 -0.44 -1.48
N GLN A 59 -0.37 0.52 -1.86
CA GLN A 59 0.76 0.97 -1.04
C GLN A 59 0.26 1.67 0.23
N GLU A 60 -0.76 2.54 0.12
CA GLU A 60 -1.42 3.22 1.25
C GLU A 60 -1.94 2.20 2.27
N VAL A 61 -2.78 1.26 1.82
CA VAL A 61 -3.32 0.18 2.67
C VAL A 61 -2.20 -0.67 3.28
N THR A 62 -1.12 -0.93 2.54
CA THR A 62 0.03 -1.68 3.05
C THR A 62 0.73 -0.94 4.19
N ASN A 63 0.89 0.39 4.08
CA ASN A 63 1.49 1.21 5.13
C ASN A 63 0.62 1.22 6.40
N GLU A 64 -0.71 1.38 6.25
CA GLU A 64 -1.66 1.27 7.36
C GLU A 64 -1.60 -0.11 8.06
N LEU A 65 -1.53 -1.18 7.27
CA LEU A 65 -1.39 -2.55 7.79
C LEU A 65 -0.13 -2.71 8.63
N HIS A 66 0.99 -2.12 8.23
CA HIS A 66 2.22 -2.17 9.04
C HIS A 66 2.08 -1.48 10.40
N VAL A 67 1.39 -0.33 10.46
CA VAL A 67 1.07 0.33 11.75
C VAL A 67 0.25 -0.61 12.64
N ASN A 68 -0.80 -1.21 12.06
CA ASN A 68 -1.69 -2.14 12.78
C ASN A 68 -0.96 -3.39 13.27
N VAL A 69 -0.08 -3.97 12.46
CA VAL A 69 0.77 -5.10 12.85
C VAL A 69 1.67 -4.71 14.03
N GLY A 70 2.27 -3.51 14.00
CA GLY A 70 3.03 -2.97 15.12
C GLY A 70 2.19 -2.87 16.39
N LYS A 71 0.96 -2.37 16.29
CA LYS A 71 0.02 -2.25 17.43
C LYS A 71 -0.32 -3.62 18.02
N ILE A 72 -0.61 -4.62 17.17
CA ILE A 72 -0.91 -5.99 17.59
C ILE A 72 0.29 -6.62 18.32
N ASP A 73 1.50 -6.42 17.81
CA ASP A 73 2.72 -6.93 18.44
C ASP A 73 2.91 -6.37 19.86
N HIS A 74 2.63 -5.08 20.05
CA HIS A 74 2.75 -4.44 21.37
C HIS A 74 1.60 -4.81 22.32
N ILE A 75 0.39 -5.07 21.81
CA ILE A 75 -0.70 -5.67 22.60
C ILE A 75 -0.28 -7.07 23.09
N ALA A 76 0.31 -7.89 22.20
CA ALA A 76 0.82 -9.21 22.57
C ALA A 76 1.95 -9.11 23.62
N LEU A 77 2.79 -8.08 23.55
CA LEU A 77 3.82 -7.81 24.55
C LEU A 77 3.20 -7.49 25.92
N ASN A 78 2.16 -6.65 25.98
CA ASN A 78 1.45 -6.34 27.22
C ASN A 78 0.80 -7.59 27.83
N ILE A 79 0.17 -8.44 27.02
CA ILE A 79 -0.42 -9.71 27.48
C ILE A 79 0.66 -10.62 28.10
N GLN A 80 1.83 -10.69 27.49
CA GLN A 80 2.96 -11.45 28.02
C GLN A 80 3.42 -10.92 29.38
N VAL A 81 3.50 -9.59 29.54
CA VAL A 81 3.81 -8.96 30.82
C VAL A 81 2.74 -9.30 31.84
N TYR A 82 1.45 -9.12 31.53
CA TYR A 82 0.36 -9.47 32.45
C TYR A 82 0.44 -10.91 32.92
N LYS A 83 0.66 -11.86 32.01
CA LYS A 83 0.87 -13.26 32.35
C LYS A 83 2.07 -13.46 33.26
N ALA A 84 3.19 -12.79 33.01
CA ALA A 84 4.39 -12.85 33.83
C ALA A 84 4.12 -12.37 35.26
N LEU A 85 3.44 -11.23 35.42
CA LEU A 85 3.08 -10.68 36.72
C LEU A 85 2.12 -11.61 37.49
N LEU A 86 1.07 -12.10 36.82
CA LEU A 86 0.07 -12.98 37.45
C LEU A 86 0.63 -14.35 37.85
N THR A 87 1.61 -14.87 37.09
CA THR A 87 2.20 -16.18 37.36
C THR A 87 3.54 -16.13 38.10
N SER A 88 4.02 -14.92 38.43
CA SER A 88 5.35 -14.70 39.01
C SER A 88 6.48 -15.36 38.21
N LYS A 89 6.33 -15.47 36.89
CA LYS A 89 7.36 -16.01 35.97
C LYS A 89 8.12 -14.87 35.32
N SER A 90 9.42 -15.07 35.08
CA SER A 90 10.21 -14.13 34.29
C SER A 90 9.76 -14.16 32.83
N VAL A 91 9.61 -12.99 32.22
CA VAL A 91 9.48 -12.83 30.77
C VAL A 91 10.61 -11.93 30.29
N ASP A 92 11.22 -12.30 29.17
CA ASP A 92 12.17 -11.44 28.50
C ASP A 92 11.44 -10.54 27.51
N ILE A 93 11.70 -9.24 27.63
CA ILE A 93 11.11 -8.23 26.77
C ILE A 93 12.17 -7.87 25.74
N LEU A 94 11.85 -8.06 24.46
CA LEU A 94 12.74 -7.76 23.35
C LEU A 94 13.19 -6.29 23.36
N ASP A 95 14.42 -6.00 22.93
CA ASP A 95 14.95 -4.64 22.76
C ASP A 95 14.09 -3.78 21.83
N GLU A 96 13.91 -2.50 22.16
CA GLU A 96 13.16 -1.57 21.31
C GLU A 96 13.75 -1.48 19.91
N ASN A 97 15.05 -1.70 19.73
CA ASN A 97 15.67 -1.64 18.40
C ASN A 97 15.55 -2.95 17.61
N SER A 98 15.13 -4.03 18.28
CA SER A 98 15.07 -5.37 17.70
C SER A 98 13.65 -5.80 17.33
N CYS A 99 12.62 -5.02 17.68
CA CYS A 99 11.25 -5.38 17.37
C CYS A 99 10.94 -5.25 15.87
N ARG A 100 10.02 -6.08 15.37
CA ARG A 100 9.59 -6.07 13.96
C ARG A 100 9.12 -4.68 13.52
N PHE A 101 8.41 -3.98 14.39
CA PHE A 101 7.96 -2.62 14.17
C PHE A 101 9.13 -1.66 13.88
N LYS A 102 10.23 -1.74 14.64
CA LYS A 102 11.38 -0.84 14.46
C LYS A 102 11.98 -0.93 13.06
N LYS A 103 12.06 -2.14 12.49
CA LYS A 103 12.61 -2.34 11.15
C LYS A 103 11.80 -1.59 10.10
N TRP A 104 10.48 -1.84 10.06
CA TRP A 104 9.58 -1.13 9.14
C TRP A 104 9.56 0.38 9.42
N TYR A 105 9.50 0.77 10.69
CA TYR A 105 9.47 2.18 11.07
C TYR A 105 10.75 2.92 10.64
N GLY A 106 11.92 2.26 10.73
CA GLY A 106 13.18 2.79 10.20
C GLY A 106 13.12 3.06 8.69
N GLU A 107 12.59 2.12 7.92
CA GLU A 107 12.38 2.28 6.47
C GLU A 107 11.39 3.42 6.18
N ALA A 108 10.23 3.46 6.85
CA ALA A 108 9.20 4.48 6.68
C ALA A 108 9.73 5.89 6.98
N THR A 109 10.45 6.07 8.10
CA THR A 109 11.05 7.36 8.51
C THR A 109 12.16 7.85 7.59
N SER A 110 12.81 6.96 6.85
CA SER A 110 13.81 7.33 5.84
C SER A 110 13.20 7.66 4.47
N THR A 111 11.93 7.28 4.25
CA THR A 111 11.23 7.37 2.96
C THR A 111 10.06 8.34 3.04
N PHE A 112 8.83 7.83 3.14
CA PHE A 112 7.60 8.61 2.99
C PHE A 112 7.22 9.41 4.24
N LEU A 113 7.75 9.06 5.43
CA LEU A 113 7.58 9.85 6.65
C LEU A 113 8.72 10.85 6.91
N LYS A 114 9.67 10.97 5.99
CA LYS A 114 10.87 11.79 6.19
C LYS A 114 10.50 13.25 6.49
N GLY A 115 11.02 13.77 7.60
CA GLY A 115 10.79 15.16 8.02
C GLY A 115 9.49 15.39 8.79
N ASN A 116 8.67 14.36 9.03
CA ASN A 116 7.49 14.50 9.88
C ASN A 116 7.89 14.87 11.32
N SER A 117 7.32 15.95 11.86
CA SER A 117 7.68 16.51 13.17
C SER A 117 7.35 15.58 14.35
N ARG A 118 6.44 14.61 14.15
CA ARG A 118 5.96 13.68 15.18
C ARG A 118 6.92 12.51 15.43
N LEU A 119 7.89 12.28 14.54
CA LEU A 119 8.76 11.09 14.59
C LEU A 119 9.65 11.03 15.83
N SER A 120 10.10 12.17 16.36
CA SER A 120 10.93 12.17 17.57
C SER A 120 10.14 11.70 18.80
N GLU A 121 8.89 12.14 18.91
CA GLU A 121 8.01 11.76 20.01
C GLU A 121 7.62 10.28 19.89
N ILE A 122 7.25 9.80 18.69
CA ILE A 122 6.92 8.38 18.47
C ILE A 122 8.11 7.47 18.86
N ASN A 123 9.34 7.84 18.52
CA ASN A 123 10.52 7.07 18.94
C ASN A 123 10.72 7.06 20.46
N LYS A 124 10.49 8.20 21.12
CA LYS A 124 10.58 8.33 22.57
C LYS A 124 9.52 7.46 23.26
N GLU A 125 8.28 7.52 22.79
CA GLU A 125 7.19 6.70 23.33
C GLU A 125 7.44 5.21 23.10
N HIS A 126 7.90 4.80 21.91
CA HIS A 126 8.30 3.42 21.64
C HIS A 126 9.41 2.92 22.59
N THR A 127 10.40 3.76 22.87
CA THR A 127 11.44 3.46 23.87
C THR A 127 10.84 3.33 25.28
N ASN A 128 9.88 4.20 25.64
CA ASN A 128 9.18 4.13 26.92
C ASN A 128 8.38 2.83 27.06
N VAL A 129 7.76 2.33 25.99
CA VAL A 129 7.02 1.06 26.02
C VAL A 129 7.95 -0.08 26.42
N HIS A 130 9.01 -0.35 25.65
CA HIS A 130 9.91 -1.47 25.92
C HIS A 130 10.64 -1.35 27.27
N LYS A 131 11.19 -0.17 27.60
CA LYS A 131 11.89 0.03 28.87
C LYS A 131 10.93 0.05 30.05
N GLY A 132 9.73 0.59 29.85
CA GLY A 132 8.70 0.67 30.87
C GLY A 132 8.15 -0.68 31.26
N LEU A 133 7.92 -1.59 30.30
CA LEU A 133 7.52 -2.97 30.59
C LEU A 133 8.59 -3.75 31.34
N ARG A 134 9.87 -3.59 30.99
CA ARG A 134 10.96 -4.18 31.79
C ARG A 134 10.98 -3.63 33.22
N LYS A 135 10.78 -2.32 33.36
CA LYS A 135 10.73 -1.66 34.66
C LYS A 135 9.55 -2.15 35.51
N SER A 136 8.36 -2.35 34.91
CA SER A 136 7.20 -2.85 35.65
C SER A 136 7.44 -4.27 36.19
N ILE A 137 8.03 -5.16 35.38
CA ILE A 137 8.43 -6.51 35.84
C ILE A 137 9.36 -6.44 37.04
N LYS A 138 10.40 -5.59 36.98
CA LYS A 138 11.35 -5.41 38.10
C LYS A 138 10.65 -4.88 39.36
N LEU A 139 9.82 -3.85 39.22
CA LEU A 139 9.04 -3.30 40.34
C LEU A 139 8.14 -4.38 40.97
N HIS A 140 7.52 -5.23 40.15
CA HIS A 140 6.70 -6.32 40.66
C HIS A 140 7.52 -7.37 41.42
N GLN A 141 8.70 -7.74 40.91
CA GLN A 141 9.63 -8.64 41.58
C GLN A 141 10.12 -8.07 42.93
N ASP A 142 10.30 -6.75 43.01
CA ASP A 142 10.65 -6.03 44.24
C ASP A 142 9.44 -5.82 45.18
N THR A 143 8.31 -6.49 44.93
CA THR A 143 7.05 -6.37 45.70
C THR A 143 6.40 -4.97 45.67
N LYS A 144 6.83 -4.09 44.77
CA LYS A 144 6.29 -2.74 44.56
C LYS A 144 5.10 -2.77 43.58
N TYR A 145 4.05 -3.51 43.96
CA TYR A 145 2.94 -3.81 43.06
C TYR A 145 2.19 -2.57 42.54
N ALA A 146 1.98 -1.57 43.40
CA ALA A 146 1.31 -0.33 43.00
C ALA A 146 2.11 0.45 41.94
N GLU A 147 3.43 0.57 42.13
CA GLU A 147 4.32 1.22 41.16
C GLU A 147 4.41 0.44 39.85
N SER A 148 4.47 -0.90 39.92
CA SER A 148 4.43 -1.77 38.75
C SER A 148 3.16 -1.53 37.93
N LEU A 149 1.99 -1.53 38.59
CA LEU A 149 0.70 -1.34 37.91
C LEU A 149 0.59 0.07 37.31
N ALA A 150 1.04 1.10 38.04
CA ALA A 150 1.09 2.45 37.53
C ALA A 150 1.97 2.55 36.27
N LYS A 151 3.13 1.88 36.27
CA LYS A 151 4.04 1.90 35.12
C LYS A 151 3.46 1.19 33.88
N ILE A 152 2.71 0.09 34.06
CA ILE A 152 2.02 -0.57 32.94
C ILE A 152 0.98 0.36 32.33
N ARG A 153 0.14 0.99 33.16
CA ARG A 153 -0.88 1.94 32.67
C ARG A 153 -0.25 3.10 31.89
N GLU A 154 0.85 3.65 32.41
CA GLU A 154 1.60 4.70 31.72
C GLU A 154 2.10 4.23 30.33
N VAL A 155 2.67 3.02 30.27
CA VAL A 155 3.14 2.41 29.01
C VAL A 155 1.99 2.17 28.02
N GLU A 156 0.83 1.71 28.48
CA GLU A 156 -0.33 1.48 27.61
C GLU A 156 -0.86 2.77 27.00
N VAL A 157 -0.97 3.83 27.81
CA VAL A 157 -1.36 5.17 27.33
C VAL A 157 -0.34 5.71 26.34
N SER A 158 0.95 5.59 26.67
CA SER A 158 2.08 5.96 25.80
C SER A 158 2.02 5.23 24.46
N SER A 159 1.82 3.92 24.48
CA SER A 159 1.70 3.09 23.28
C SER A 159 0.49 3.48 22.42
N GLN A 160 -0.68 3.68 23.04
CA GLN A 160 -1.90 4.06 22.31
C GLN A 160 -1.72 5.41 21.61
N ASN A 161 -1.24 6.42 22.33
CA ASN A 161 -1.01 7.76 21.78
C ASN A 161 0.03 7.74 20.65
N ALA A 162 1.10 6.95 20.79
CA ALA A 162 2.13 6.83 19.77
C ALA A 162 1.61 6.20 18.48
N PHE A 163 0.83 5.11 18.58
CA PHE A 163 0.23 4.46 17.41
C PHE A 163 -0.83 5.33 16.74
N ASP A 164 -1.65 6.06 17.50
CA ASP A 164 -2.63 6.98 16.93
C ASP A 164 -1.93 8.14 16.21
N SER A 165 -0.91 8.74 16.82
CA SER A 165 -0.12 9.79 16.18
C SER A 165 0.65 9.29 14.95
N LEU A 166 1.07 8.03 14.92
CA LEU A 166 1.72 7.42 13.76
C LEU A 166 0.71 7.14 12.65
N PHE A 167 -0.47 6.66 12.99
CA PHE A 167 -1.53 6.38 12.02
C PHE A 167 -1.93 7.66 11.25
N GLU A 168 -2.10 8.78 11.97
CA GLU A 168 -2.35 10.08 11.35
C GLU A 168 -1.17 10.56 10.49
N ALA A 169 0.07 10.28 10.92
CA ALA A 169 1.25 10.64 10.15
C ALA A 169 1.38 9.84 8.84
N VAL A 170 0.99 8.56 8.86
CA VAL A 170 0.96 7.70 7.68
C VAL A 170 -0.14 8.16 6.72
N LYS A 171 -1.36 8.38 7.20
CA LYS A 171 -2.45 8.90 6.36
C LYS A 171 -2.13 10.25 5.72
N GLY A 172 -1.58 11.18 6.50
CA GLY A 172 -1.21 12.50 5.99
C GLY A 172 0.02 12.51 5.08
N SER A 173 0.66 11.36 4.83
CA SER A 173 1.76 11.21 3.86
C SER A 173 1.33 10.62 2.53
N GLU A 174 0.04 10.29 2.41
CA GLU A 174 -0.59 9.68 1.24
C GLU A 174 -1.28 10.72 0.33
N ASP A 175 -1.36 11.98 0.80
CA ASP A 175 -1.80 13.17 0.06
C ASP A 175 -0.63 13.90 -0.64
#